data_AF-A0A096M800-F1
#
_entry.id   AF-A0A096M800-F1
#
_cell.length_a   1.000
_cell.length_b   1.000
_cell.length_c   1.000
_cell.angle_alpha   90.00
_cell.angle_beta   90.00
_cell.angle_gamma   90.00
#
_symmetry.space_group_name_H-M   'P 1'
#
loop_
_entity.id
_entity.type
_entity.pdbx_description
1 polymer ?
#
loop_
_entity_poly.entity_id
_entity_poly.type
_entity_poly.pdbx_seq_one_letter_code
_entity_poly.pdbx_strand_id
1 'polypeptide(L)'
;IDIVKHCFIMSIYRTEGKLLYFLIVVMAGAEVQNNISPECKQFLYMGTIPRGLEEQPLKKICQYYAGKPRFFTLYDSFSHIPVYSAYTFKRSDGSKKVDVPWMYEPQLSLVSGSREMEPFPSANIHKSFEDSQAVLDDYSDTVIFERGQLNPDEHQADPEDKAATYTLTNVVPRVREFNIGPWKMHEHHAQEAEQLLPWNCLCGHGDHHLRPHHSPSQHQPPGHP
;
A
#
# COMPACT_ATOMS: atom_id res chain seq x y z
N ILE A 1 -11.55 10.62 19.72
CA ILE A 1 -12.52 11.75 19.73
C ILE A 1 -13.13 11.77 18.35
N ASP A 2 -14.33 11.18 18.21
CA ASP A 2 -15.07 11.16 16.95
C ASP A 2 -15.71 12.53 16.74
N ILE A 3 -15.21 13.27 15.76
CA ILE A 3 -15.78 14.57 15.39
C ILE A 3 -16.99 14.30 14.48
N VAL A 4 -18.16 14.13 15.09
CA VAL A 4 -19.44 14.12 14.36
C VAL A 4 -19.70 15.55 13.86
N LYS A 5 -19.45 15.81 12.58
CA LYS A 5 -19.87 17.06 11.93
C LYS A 5 -21.38 17.03 11.74
N HIS A 6 -22.09 17.90 12.44
CA HIS A 6 -23.54 18.05 12.30
C HIS A 6 -23.83 18.91 11.06
N CYS A 7 -24.51 18.35 10.06
CA CYS A 7 -24.98 19.10 8.90
C CYS A 7 -26.45 19.51 9.12
N PHE A 8 -26.72 20.81 9.17
CA PHE A 8 -28.06 21.34 9.37
C PHE A 8 -28.67 21.75 8.02
N ILE A 9 -29.70 21.03 7.58
CA ILE A 9 -30.47 21.41 6.39
C ILE A 9 -31.76 22.08 6.87
N MET A 10 -31.87 23.39 6.62
CA MET A 10 -33.08 24.14 6.95
C MET A 10 -33.96 24.24 5.71
N SER A 11 -35.14 23.60 5.77
CA SER A 11 -36.13 23.64 4.69
C SER A 11 -37.25 24.61 5.05
N ILE A 12 -37.46 25.63 4.20
CA ILE A 12 -38.52 26.63 4.38
C ILE A 12 -39.69 26.27 3.47
N TYR A 13 -40.83 25.93 4.05
CA TYR A 13 -42.07 25.69 3.29
C TYR A 13 -43.05 26.84 3.53
N ARG A 14 -43.55 27.42 2.44
CA ARG A 14 -44.58 28.45 2.46
C ARG A 14 -45.92 27.79 2.17
N THR A 15 -46.80 27.74 3.17
CA THR A 15 -48.22 27.38 2.97
C THR A 15 -49.09 28.51 3.51
N GLU A 16 -50.00 28.99 2.65
CA GLU A 16 -51.09 29.95 2.92
C GLU A 16 -50.91 30.81 4.19
N GLY A 17 -49.96 31.74 4.13
CA GLY A 17 -49.82 32.83 5.11
C GLY A 17 -49.00 32.57 6.38
N LYS A 18 -48.44 31.36 6.60
CA LYS A 18 -47.52 31.11 7.73
C LYS A 18 -46.22 30.45 7.25
N LEU A 19 -45.08 31.05 7.59
CA LEU A 19 -43.76 30.47 7.36
C LEU A 19 -43.51 29.42 8.46
N LEU A 20 -43.43 28.14 8.10
CA LEU A 20 -43.11 27.08 9.04
C LEU A 20 -41.65 26.65 8.84
N TYR A 21 -40.85 26.73 9.91
CA TYR A 21 -39.43 26.38 9.89
C TYR A 21 -39.24 24.97 10.44
N PHE A 22 -38.88 24.02 9.59
CA PHE A 22 -38.51 22.66 10.03
C PHE A 22 -37.00 22.51 9.99
N LEU A 23 -36.40 22.34 11.16
CA LEU A 23 -34.97 22.11 11.33
C LEU A 23 -34.75 20.59 11.31
N ILE A 24 -34.43 20.05 10.13
CA ILE A 24 -34.13 18.62 9.98
C ILE A 24 -32.67 18.42 10.34
N VAL A 25 -32.42 17.81 11.50
CA VAL A 25 -31.08 17.37 11.89
C VAL A 25 -30.82 16.04 11.18
N VAL A 26 -30.10 16.09 10.06
CA VAL A 26 -29.63 14.88 9.39
C VAL A 26 -28.32 14.47 10.05
N MET A 27 -28.37 13.38 10.82
CA MET A 27 -27.17 12.73 11.35
C MET A 27 -26.47 11.98 10.19
N ALA A 28 -25.72 12.71 9.38
CA ALA A 28 -24.83 12.10 8.39
C ALA A 28 -23.54 11.70 9.12
N GLY A 29 -23.43 10.41 9.46
CA GLY A 29 -22.16 9.84 9.91
C GLY A 29 -21.20 9.77 8.74
N ALA A 30 -20.27 10.71 8.64
CA ALA A 30 -19.06 10.51 7.85
C ALA A 30 -18.09 9.73 8.74
N GLU A 31 -18.00 8.42 8.54
CA GLU A 31 -16.97 7.61 9.18
C GLU A 31 -15.63 8.02 8.55
N VAL A 32 -14.90 8.92 9.22
CA VAL A 32 -13.47 9.09 8.94
C VAL A 32 -12.86 7.74 9.25
N GLN A 33 -12.30 7.09 8.23
CA GLN A 33 -11.65 5.77 8.23
C GLN A 33 -10.44 5.72 9.18
N ASN A 34 -10.66 5.93 10.48
CA ASN A 34 -9.62 6.01 11.49
C ASN A 34 -9.28 4.63 12.05
N ASN A 35 -10.20 3.68 11.95
CA ASN A 35 -10.02 2.32 12.43
C ASN A 35 -9.77 1.36 11.26
N ILE A 36 -8.69 0.59 11.37
CA ILE A 36 -8.34 -0.45 10.40
C ILE A 36 -9.31 -1.62 10.62
N SER A 37 -9.95 -2.11 9.56
CA SER A 37 -10.91 -3.20 9.69
C SER A 37 -10.20 -4.47 10.20
N PRO A 38 -10.88 -5.34 10.98
CA PRO A 38 -10.28 -6.58 11.47
C PRO A 38 -9.70 -7.46 10.37
N GLU A 39 -10.37 -7.53 9.22
CA GLU A 39 -9.92 -8.30 8.06
C GLU A 39 -8.67 -7.72 7.43
N CYS A 40 -8.43 -6.42 7.56
CA CYS A 40 -7.22 -5.79 7.05
C CYS A 40 -6.04 -5.88 8.02
N LYS A 41 -6.32 -5.93 9.32
CA LYS A 41 -5.27 -6.07 10.36
C LYS A 41 -4.46 -7.35 10.17
N GLN A 42 -4.99 -8.37 9.51
CA GLN A 42 -4.28 -9.63 9.25
C GLN A 42 -2.97 -9.44 8.45
N PHE A 43 -2.86 -8.36 7.67
CA PHE A 43 -1.66 -8.08 6.89
C PHE A 43 -0.60 -7.31 7.68
N LEU A 44 -1.00 -6.63 8.75
CA LEU A 44 -0.10 -5.89 9.62
C LEU A 44 0.55 -6.84 10.62
N TYR A 45 1.85 -6.65 10.86
CA TYR A 45 2.53 -7.35 11.93
C TYR A 45 1.86 -7.02 13.27
N MET A 46 1.39 -8.05 13.98
CA MET A 46 0.60 -7.94 15.21
C MET A 46 -0.66 -7.05 15.09
N GLY A 47 -1.16 -6.81 13.88
CA GLY A 47 -2.34 -5.97 13.65
C GLY A 47 -2.11 -4.48 13.90
N THR A 48 -0.85 -4.03 13.97
CA THR A 48 -0.47 -2.65 14.33
C THR A 48 0.32 -1.95 13.23
N ILE A 49 0.08 -0.65 13.06
CA ILE A 49 0.89 0.21 12.18
C ILE A 49 2.30 0.35 12.78
N PRO A 50 3.37 0.36 11.97
CA PRO A 50 4.71 0.63 12.48
C PRO A 50 4.82 1.97 13.23
N ARG A 51 5.51 1.94 14.37
CA ARG A 51 5.74 3.14 15.19
C ARG A 51 6.33 4.28 14.35
N GLY A 52 5.83 5.50 14.57
CA GLY A 52 6.24 6.70 13.83
C GLY A 52 5.50 6.95 12.52
N LEU A 53 4.81 5.94 11.96
CA LEU A 53 3.88 6.13 10.83
C LEU A 53 2.42 6.29 11.28
N GLU A 54 2.10 5.88 12.52
CA GLU A 54 0.76 5.95 13.09
C GLU A 54 0.25 7.39 13.34
N GLU A 55 1.17 8.31 13.63
CA GLU A 55 0.89 9.73 13.92
C GLU A 55 0.91 10.60 12.65
N GLN A 56 1.35 10.03 11.52
CA GLN A 56 1.43 10.75 10.25
C GLN A 56 0.03 10.89 9.62
N PRO A 57 -0.23 11.96 8.84
CA PRO A 57 -1.52 12.18 8.18
C PRO A 57 -1.71 11.28 6.94
N LEU A 58 -1.35 10.01 7.04
CA LEU A 58 -1.43 9.02 5.96
C LEU A 58 -2.82 8.39 5.89
N LYS A 59 -3.28 8.14 4.67
CA LYS A 59 -4.50 7.36 4.40
C LYS A 59 -4.23 5.88 4.66
N LYS A 60 -5.09 5.26 5.45
CA LYS A 60 -5.06 3.82 5.76
C LYS A 60 -5.96 3.11 4.77
N ILE A 61 -5.37 2.46 3.77
CA ILE A 61 -6.11 1.80 2.69
C ILE A 61 -6.07 0.30 2.95
N CYS A 62 -7.25 -0.29 3.06
CA CYS A 62 -7.38 -1.73 2.90
C CYS A 62 -7.66 -2.03 1.44
N GLN A 63 -6.74 -2.72 0.78
CA GLN A 63 -6.79 -2.95 -0.66
C GLN A 63 -7.75 -4.10 -0.93
N TYR A 64 -8.92 -3.80 -1.51
CA TYR A 64 -9.92 -4.83 -1.85
C TYR A 64 -9.92 -5.10 -3.35
N TYR A 65 -9.82 -6.39 -3.70
CA TYR A 65 -9.95 -6.87 -5.06
C TYR A 65 -10.70 -8.20 -5.13
N ALA A 66 -11.61 -8.32 -6.10
CA ALA A 66 -12.61 -9.37 -6.23
C ALA A 66 -13.37 -9.63 -4.91
N GLY A 67 -13.78 -8.55 -4.22
CA GLY A 67 -14.59 -8.62 -3.00
C GLY A 67 -13.84 -9.10 -1.75
N LYS A 68 -12.52 -9.26 -1.83
CA LYS A 68 -11.66 -9.72 -0.72
C LYS A 68 -10.58 -8.70 -0.39
N PRO A 69 -10.21 -8.56 0.90
CA PRO A 69 -9.04 -7.79 1.28
C PRO A 69 -7.77 -8.53 0.84
N ARG A 70 -6.79 -7.80 0.28
CA ARG A 70 -5.60 -8.38 -0.36
C ARG A 70 -4.30 -7.98 0.33
N PHE A 71 -4.17 -6.71 0.70
CA PHE A 71 -3.04 -6.16 1.46
C PHE A 71 -3.43 -4.81 2.07
N PHE A 72 -2.53 -4.22 2.86
CA PHE A 72 -2.72 -2.94 3.50
C PHE A 72 -1.68 -1.92 3.01
N THR A 73 -2.10 -0.67 2.84
CA THR A 73 -1.23 0.43 2.41
C THR A 73 -1.41 1.64 3.31
N LEU A 74 -0.29 2.29 3.68
CA LEU A 74 -0.30 3.68 4.13
C LEU A 74 0.08 4.58 2.98
N TYR A 75 -0.81 5.49 2.63
CA TYR A 75 -0.71 6.31 1.43
C TYR A 75 -0.65 7.79 1.79
N ASP A 76 0.33 8.49 1.24
CA ASP A 76 0.40 9.95 1.33
C ASP A 76 -0.38 10.56 0.17
N SER A 77 -1.57 11.10 0.47
CA SER A 77 -2.40 11.77 -0.52
C SER A 77 -1.89 13.16 -0.93
N PHE A 78 -0.88 13.71 -0.25
CA PHE A 78 -0.25 14.97 -0.68
C PHE A 78 0.83 14.70 -1.73
N SER A 79 1.69 13.70 -1.48
CA SER A 79 2.77 13.33 -2.40
C SER A 79 2.34 12.30 -3.46
N HIS A 80 1.10 11.80 -3.37
CA HIS A 80 0.54 10.72 -4.19
C HIS A 80 1.34 9.41 -4.19
N ILE A 81 2.05 9.13 -3.10
CA ILE A 81 2.98 8.00 -3.01
C ILE A 81 2.60 7.10 -1.82
N PRO A 82 2.61 5.76 -1.98
CA PRO A 82 2.54 4.86 -0.85
C PRO A 82 3.83 4.90 -0.04
N VAL A 83 3.70 5.07 1.27
CA VAL A 83 4.82 5.13 2.22
C VAL A 83 5.12 3.76 2.80
N TYR A 84 4.10 2.90 2.89
CA TYR A 84 4.22 1.57 3.48
C TYR A 84 3.20 0.61 2.87
N SER A 85 3.62 -0.64 2.67
CA SER A 85 2.77 -1.74 2.24
C SER A 85 2.97 -2.93 3.18
N ALA A 86 1.88 -3.53 3.64
CA ALA A 86 1.89 -4.73 4.47
C ALA A 86 1.10 -5.82 3.78
N TYR A 87 1.74 -6.96 3.57
CA TYR A 87 1.15 -8.10 2.87
C TYR A 87 1.79 -9.40 3.39
N THR A 88 1.11 -10.52 3.13
CA THR A 88 1.68 -11.84 3.39
C THR A 88 2.41 -12.30 2.14
N PHE A 89 3.70 -12.62 2.28
CA PHE A 89 4.46 -13.30 1.24
C PHE A 89 3.84 -14.68 0.97
N LYS A 90 3.41 -14.93 -0.26
CA LYS A 90 2.86 -16.20 -0.73
C LYS A 90 3.82 -16.74 -1.78
N ARG A 91 4.59 -17.76 -1.41
CA ARG A 91 5.58 -18.43 -2.28
C ARG A 91 5.03 -18.62 -3.69
N SER A 92 5.58 -17.88 -4.65
CA SER A 92 5.18 -17.95 -6.06
C SER A 92 6.20 -18.73 -6.88
N ASP A 93 5.87 -18.99 -8.14
CA ASP A 93 6.79 -19.51 -9.15
C ASP A 93 7.72 -18.43 -9.74
N GLY A 94 7.66 -17.21 -9.21
CA GLY A 94 8.39 -16.04 -9.71
C GLY A 94 7.77 -15.43 -10.97
N SER A 95 6.65 -15.95 -11.47
CA SER A 95 6.01 -15.45 -12.67
C SER A 95 5.26 -14.15 -12.40
N LYS A 96 5.31 -13.23 -13.36
CA LYS A 96 4.50 -12.02 -13.35
C LYS A 96 3.17 -12.25 -14.02
N LYS A 97 2.13 -11.55 -13.56
CA LYS A 97 0.86 -11.50 -14.27
C LYS A 97 0.98 -10.58 -15.49
N VAL A 98 0.48 -11.05 -16.62
CA VAL A 98 0.42 -10.28 -17.87
C VAL A 98 -0.99 -9.71 -18.03
N ASP A 99 -1.11 -8.55 -18.68
CA ASP A 99 -2.38 -7.92 -19.07
C ASP A 99 -3.32 -7.52 -17.92
N VAL A 100 -2.76 -7.10 -16.77
CA VAL A 100 -3.57 -6.48 -15.70
C VAL A 100 -3.66 -4.97 -15.93
N PRO A 101 -4.88 -4.38 -16.01
CA PRO A 101 -5.01 -2.94 -16.09
C PRO A 101 -4.58 -2.29 -14.78
N TRP A 102 -3.98 -1.10 -14.88
CA TRP A 102 -3.73 -0.28 -13.70
C TRP A 102 -5.05 0.19 -13.09
N MET A 103 -5.11 0.14 -11.76
CA MET A 103 -6.30 0.44 -10.98
C MET A 103 -6.10 1.65 -10.06
N TYR A 104 -7.22 2.26 -9.69
CA TYR A 104 -7.33 3.36 -8.74
C TYR A 104 -8.21 2.95 -7.55
N GLU A 105 -8.16 3.73 -6.48
CA GLU A 105 -8.97 3.52 -5.27
C GLU A 105 -10.16 4.50 -5.25
N PRO A 106 -11.40 4.07 -5.55
CA PRO A 106 -12.54 4.99 -5.57
C PRO A 106 -12.79 5.66 -4.21
N GLN A 107 -12.50 4.94 -3.11
CA GLN A 107 -12.63 5.44 -1.73
C GLN A 107 -11.71 6.63 -1.39
N LEU A 108 -10.69 6.92 -2.21
CA LEU A 108 -9.82 8.11 -1.99
C LEU A 108 -10.42 9.38 -2.61
N SER A 109 -11.14 9.25 -3.72
CA SER A 109 -11.63 10.40 -4.49
C SER A 109 -13.10 10.73 -4.21
N LEU A 110 -13.89 9.75 -3.74
CA LEU A 110 -15.32 9.91 -3.48
C LEU A 110 -15.66 9.46 -2.06
N VAL A 111 -16.44 10.28 -1.34
CA VAL A 111 -16.93 9.94 0.02
C VAL A 111 -17.77 8.66 0.01
N SER A 112 -18.53 8.44 -1.06
CA SER A 112 -19.31 7.20 -1.29
C SER A 112 -18.57 6.22 -2.21
N GLY A 113 -17.25 6.38 -2.37
CA GLY A 113 -16.44 5.54 -3.22
C GLY A 113 -16.44 4.09 -2.73
N SER A 114 -16.47 3.16 -3.67
CA SER A 114 -16.30 1.75 -3.36
C SER A 114 -14.93 1.51 -2.71
N ARG A 115 -14.87 0.55 -1.79
CA ARG A 115 -13.60 0.02 -1.28
C ARG A 115 -12.87 -0.86 -2.29
N GLU A 116 -13.62 -1.36 -3.27
CA GLU A 116 -13.10 -2.21 -4.35
C GLU A 116 -12.27 -1.35 -5.30
N MET A 117 -11.01 -1.74 -5.54
CA MET A 117 -10.18 -1.07 -6.54
C MET A 117 -10.75 -1.31 -7.94
N GLU A 118 -10.66 -0.30 -8.78
CA GLU A 118 -11.27 -0.32 -10.11
C GLU A 118 -10.26 0.00 -11.20
N PRO A 119 -10.36 -0.60 -12.40
CA PRO A 119 -9.55 -0.20 -13.54
C PRO A 119 -9.78 1.29 -13.82
N PHE A 120 -8.70 2.00 -14.15
CA PHE A 120 -8.86 3.37 -14.55
C PHE A 120 -9.81 3.51 -15.76
N PRO A 121 -10.81 4.40 -15.70
CA PRO A 121 -11.69 4.70 -16.83
C PRO A 121 -10.89 5.38 -17.95
N SER A 122 -11.43 5.51 -19.16
CA SER A 122 -10.72 6.20 -20.25
C SER A 122 -10.34 7.66 -19.93
N ALA A 123 -9.24 8.14 -20.54
CA ALA A 123 -8.53 9.43 -20.42
C ALA A 123 -9.27 10.67 -19.83
N ASN A 124 -10.55 10.88 -20.15
CA ASN A 124 -11.27 12.10 -19.75
C ASN A 124 -11.74 12.14 -18.28
N ILE A 125 -11.80 10.99 -17.59
CA ILE A 125 -12.27 10.91 -16.19
C ILE A 125 -11.11 10.95 -15.18
N HIS A 126 -9.88 10.65 -15.59
CA HIS A 126 -8.73 10.61 -14.65
C HIS A 126 -8.50 11.92 -13.91
N LYS A 127 -8.82 13.06 -14.55
CA LYS A 127 -8.63 14.40 -13.97
C LYS A 127 -9.44 14.66 -12.71
N SER A 128 -10.55 13.94 -12.49
CA SER A 128 -11.33 14.09 -11.26
C SER A 128 -10.65 13.47 -10.03
N PHE A 129 -9.57 12.72 -10.21
CA PHE A 129 -8.88 11.99 -9.13
C PHE A 129 -7.55 12.63 -8.73
N GLU A 130 -7.00 13.52 -9.57
CA GLU A 130 -5.67 14.12 -9.44
C GLU A 130 -5.45 14.80 -8.09
N ASP A 131 -6.49 15.34 -7.44
CA ASP A 131 -6.32 16.01 -6.14
C ASP A 131 -6.20 15.03 -4.94
N SER A 132 -6.40 13.73 -5.17
CA SER A 132 -6.58 12.74 -4.09
C SER A 132 -5.66 11.53 -4.17
N GLN A 133 -5.21 11.18 -5.38
CA GLN A 133 -4.37 10.02 -5.64
C GLN A 133 -3.62 10.18 -6.96
N ALA A 134 -2.60 9.35 -7.14
CA ALA A 134 -1.84 9.30 -8.37
C ALA A 134 -2.71 8.85 -9.55
N VAL A 135 -2.44 9.42 -10.72
CA VAL A 135 -3.01 9.03 -12.01
C VAL A 135 -1.93 8.47 -12.93
N LEU A 136 -2.35 7.89 -14.06
CA LEU A 136 -1.40 7.31 -15.02
C LEU A 136 -0.40 8.33 -15.58
N ASP A 137 -0.83 9.58 -15.75
CA ASP A 137 -0.02 10.68 -16.26
C ASP A 137 1.13 11.04 -15.32
N ASP A 138 1.00 10.83 -14.00
CA ASP A 138 2.10 11.04 -13.03
C ASP A 138 3.28 10.09 -13.29
N TYR A 139 3.03 8.99 -14.00
CA TYR A 139 4.02 7.97 -14.36
C TYR A 139 4.29 7.92 -15.87
N SER A 140 4.04 9.01 -16.60
CA SER A 140 4.26 9.05 -18.06
C SER A 140 5.73 9.18 -18.45
N ASP A 141 6.59 9.73 -17.58
CA ASP A 141 8.04 9.84 -17.83
C ASP A 141 8.75 8.49 -17.61
N THR A 142 8.51 7.61 -18.56
CA THR A 142 9.11 6.28 -18.61
C THR A 142 10.54 6.30 -19.13
N VAL A 143 11.14 7.45 -19.45
CA VAL A 143 12.55 7.48 -19.88
C VAL A 143 13.45 7.30 -18.67
N ILE A 144 13.10 7.94 -17.55
CA ILE A 144 13.92 8.00 -16.34
C ILE A 144 13.39 7.03 -15.26
N PHE A 145 12.06 6.83 -15.22
CA PHE A 145 11.43 6.10 -14.13
C PHE A 145 10.76 4.79 -14.59
N GLU A 146 10.65 3.87 -13.63
CA GLU A 146 9.82 2.69 -13.66
C GLU A 146 8.81 2.72 -12.52
N ARG A 147 7.72 1.96 -12.68
CA ARG A 147 6.74 1.73 -11.63
C ARG A 147 7.25 0.60 -10.71
N GLY A 148 7.76 0.96 -9.53
CA GLY A 148 8.19 0.00 -8.52
C GLY A 148 7.05 -0.33 -7.56
N GLN A 149 6.63 -1.60 -7.50
CA GLN A 149 5.58 -2.03 -6.58
C GLN A 149 6.15 -2.28 -5.18
N LEU A 150 5.49 -1.77 -4.12
CA LEU A 150 5.87 -2.06 -2.74
C LEU A 150 5.43 -3.46 -2.28
N ASN A 151 4.28 -3.93 -2.79
CA ASN A 151 3.86 -5.33 -2.78
C ASN A 151 4.06 -5.91 -4.19
N PRO A 152 5.17 -6.61 -4.47
CA PRO A 152 5.46 -7.15 -5.80
C PRO A 152 4.50 -8.29 -6.16
N ASP A 153 4.11 -8.37 -7.44
CA ASP A 153 3.25 -9.45 -7.91
C ASP A 153 3.94 -10.83 -7.84
N GLU A 154 5.27 -10.86 -7.90
CA GLU A 154 6.09 -12.05 -7.70
C GLU A 154 6.02 -12.57 -6.26
N HIS A 155 5.56 -11.78 -5.29
CA HIS A 155 5.39 -12.23 -3.90
C HIS A 155 4.00 -12.86 -3.66
N GLN A 156 3.16 -12.89 -4.70
CA GLN A 156 1.80 -13.42 -4.63
C GLN A 156 1.67 -14.72 -5.45
N ALA A 157 0.88 -15.67 -4.96
CA ALA A 157 0.68 -16.96 -5.63
C ALA A 157 -0.64 -17.02 -6.42
N ASP A 158 -1.72 -16.47 -5.86
CA ASP A 158 -3.04 -16.52 -6.49
C ASP A 158 -3.17 -15.44 -7.59
N PRO A 159 -3.82 -15.73 -8.73
CA PRO A 159 -3.99 -14.77 -9.82
C PRO A 159 -4.72 -13.48 -9.43
N GLU A 160 -5.66 -13.52 -8.48
CA GLU A 160 -6.36 -12.32 -8.00
C GLU A 160 -5.50 -11.53 -7.03
N ASP A 161 -4.69 -12.20 -6.20
CA ASP A 161 -3.70 -11.53 -5.34
C ASP A 161 -2.62 -10.83 -6.17
N LYS A 162 -2.15 -11.47 -7.24
CA LYS A 162 -1.23 -10.85 -8.21
C LYS A 162 -1.88 -9.65 -8.89
N ALA A 163 -3.15 -9.74 -9.31
CA ALA A 163 -3.83 -8.62 -9.95
C ALA A 163 -4.00 -7.42 -9.01
N ALA A 164 -4.29 -7.67 -7.73
CA ALA A 164 -4.48 -6.61 -6.75
C ALA A 164 -3.25 -5.72 -6.55
N THR A 165 -2.04 -6.18 -6.90
CA THR A 165 -0.83 -5.36 -6.78
C THR A 165 -0.74 -4.24 -7.82
N TYR A 166 -1.57 -4.28 -8.87
CA TYR A 166 -1.60 -3.32 -9.99
C TYR A 166 -2.50 -2.10 -9.70
N THR A 167 -2.44 -1.57 -8.49
CA THR A 167 -3.05 -0.27 -8.11
C THR A 167 -1.94 0.78 -7.96
N LEU A 168 -2.19 2.02 -8.39
CA LEU A 168 -1.16 3.08 -8.25
C LEU A 168 -0.88 3.47 -6.79
N THR A 169 -1.79 3.13 -5.88
CA THR A 169 -1.55 3.22 -4.43
C THR A 169 -0.58 2.15 -3.92
N ASN A 170 -0.03 1.28 -4.77
CA ASN A 170 1.03 0.34 -4.45
C ASN A 170 2.34 0.63 -5.22
N VAL A 171 2.41 1.75 -5.95
CA VAL A 171 3.52 2.06 -6.86
C VAL A 171 4.30 3.28 -6.38
N VAL A 172 5.62 3.21 -6.47
CA VAL A 172 6.54 4.34 -6.33
C VAL A 172 7.33 4.55 -7.62
N PRO A 173 7.72 5.79 -7.96
CA PRO A 173 8.64 6.03 -9.07
C PRO A 173 10.04 5.53 -8.68
N ARG A 174 10.56 4.55 -9.43
CA ARG A 174 11.89 4.00 -9.24
C ARG A 174 12.79 4.42 -10.39
N VAL A 175 13.91 5.05 -10.08
CA VAL A 175 14.91 5.47 -11.09
C VAL A 175 15.50 4.24 -11.78
N ARG A 176 15.53 4.22 -13.12
CA ARG A 176 16.01 3.07 -13.90
C ARG A 176 17.47 2.74 -13.65
N GLU A 177 18.31 3.76 -13.49
CA GLU A 177 19.73 3.62 -13.22
C GLU A 177 20.00 2.92 -11.88
N PHE A 178 19.05 2.97 -10.93
CA PHE A 178 19.13 2.24 -9.67
C PHE A 178 19.08 0.70 -9.88
N ASN A 179 18.44 0.22 -10.95
CA ASN A 179 18.37 -1.22 -11.29
C ASN A 179 19.66 -1.79 -11.91
N ILE A 180 20.62 -0.93 -12.27
CA ILE A 180 21.88 -1.33 -12.92
C ILE A 180 23.02 -1.43 -11.89
N GLY A 181 22.80 -0.94 -10.67
CA GLY A 181 23.81 -0.86 -9.59
C GLY A 181 23.65 -1.86 -8.44
N PRO A 182 24.35 -1.62 -7.30
CA PRO A 182 24.34 -2.48 -6.11
C PRO A 182 22.94 -2.78 -5.54
N TRP A 183 21.96 -1.93 -5.82
CA TRP A 183 20.58 -2.10 -5.37
C TRP A 183 19.91 -3.37 -5.92
N LYS A 184 20.21 -3.77 -7.17
CA LYS A 184 19.74 -5.04 -7.74
C LYS A 184 20.17 -6.24 -6.90
N MET A 185 21.37 -6.18 -6.30
CA MET A 185 21.90 -7.21 -5.42
C MET A 185 21.16 -7.22 -4.07
N HIS A 186 20.79 -6.05 -3.56
CA HIS A 186 19.99 -5.93 -2.34
C HIS A 186 18.55 -6.42 -2.54
N GLU A 187 17.90 -6.09 -3.66
CA GLU A 187 16.55 -6.63 -3.99
C GLU A 187 16.59 -8.15 -4.12
N HIS A 188 17.60 -8.71 -4.80
CA HIS A 188 17.77 -10.17 -4.90
C HIS A 188 17.97 -10.82 -3.54
N HIS A 189 18.87 -10.29 -2.70
CA HIS A 189 19.09 -10.82 -1.36
C HIS A 189 17.86 -10.64 -0.44
N ALA A 190 17.10 -9.57 -0.59
CA ALA A 190 15.86 -9.37 0.16
C ALA A 190 14.79 -10.36 -0.28
N GLN A 191 14.63 -10.58 -1.59
CA GLN A 191 13.73 -11.59 -2.15
C GLN A 191 14.14 -13.00 -1.75
N GLU A 192 15.43 -13.33 -1.79
CA GLU A 192 15.96 -14.62 -1.32
C GLU A 192 15.77 -14.79 0.19
N ALA A 193 16.05 -13.76 0.99
CA ALA A 193 15.83 -13.79 2.43
C ALA A 193 14.34 -13.95 2.76
N GLU A 194 13.45 -13.25 2.06
CA GLU A 194 11.99 -13.34 2.24
C GLU A 194 11.44 -14.70 1.76
N GLN A 195 12.04 -15.32 0.73
CA GLN A 195 11.75 -16.68 0.30
C GLN A 195 12.25 -17.76 1.28
N LEU A 196 13.32 -17.47 2.04
CA LEU A 196 13.96 -18.42 2.96
C LEU A 196 13.50 -18.26 4.41
N LEU A 197 12.84 -17.16 4.78
CA LEU A 197 12.42 -16.86 6.16
C LEU A 197 10.90 -17.07 6.33
N PRO A 198 10.45 -18.18 6.93
CA PRO A 198 9.08 -18.30 7.40
C PRO A 198 8.87 -17.39 8.62
N TRP A 199 8.47 -16.12 8.41
CA TRP A 199 7.94 -15.10 9.35
C TRP A 199 8.56 -14.92 10.76
N ASN A 200 9.54 -15.70 11.16
CA ASN A 200 10.28 -15.55 12.39
C ASN A 200 11.64 -14.93 12.06
N CYS A 201 11.85 -13.75 12.62
CA CYS A 201 13.06 -12.94 12.58
C CYS A 201 13.16 -12.03 11.35
N LEU A 202 12.78 -10.77 11.54
CA LEU A 202 13.68 -9.61 11.35
C LEU A 202 13.07 -8.37 12.02
N CYS A 203 12.85 -8.43 13.34
CA CYS A 203 12.73 -7.26 14.20
C CYS A 203 13.11 -7.64 15.63
N GLY A 204 14.36 -7.33 16.02
CA GLY A 204 14.81 -7.29 17.41
C GLY A 204 15.35 -8.60 18.00
N HIS A 205 16.67 -8.74 18.01
CA HIS A 205 17.40 -9.04 19.24
C HIS A 205 18.72 -8.29 19.19
N GLY A 206 18.78 -7.20 19.97
CA GLY A 206 20.04 -6.66 20.45
C GLY A 206 20.73 -7.67 21.36
N ASP A 207 22.04 -7.49 21.47
CA ASP A 207 23.01 -8.33 22.17
C ASP A 207 23.30 -9.67 21.50
N HIS A 208 24.44 -9.75 20.80
CA HIS A 208 25.53 -10.65 21.16
C HIS A 208 26.85 -10.17 20.50
N HIS A 209 27.92 -10.20 21.29
CA HIS A 209 29.25 -9.67 21.01
C HIS A 209 29.86 -10.15 19.67
N LEU A 210 30.32 -9.17 18.87
CA LEU A 210 31.31 -9.39 17.82
C LEU A 210 32.66 -9.80 18.45
N ARG A 211 33.09 -11.05 18.23
CA ARG A 211 34.53 -11.38 18.27
C ARG A 211 35.09 -11.31 16.84
N PRO A 212 36.29 -10.74 16.62
CA PRO A 212 36.87 -10.68 15.30
C PRO A 212 37.41 -12.05 14.88
N HIS A 213 37.11 -12.45 13.65
CA HIS A 213 37.66 -13.65 13.01
C HIS A 213 39.17 -13.49 12.75
N HIS A 214 39.95 -14.47 13.23
CA HIS A 214 41.34 -14.68 12.83
C HIS A 214 41.39 -15.34 11.43
N SER A 215 42.27 -14.85 10.55
CA SER A 215 42.55 -15.42 9.22
C SER A 215 43.17 -16.83 9.30
N PRO A 216 42.81 -17.79 8.43
CA PRO A 216 43.46 -19.09 8.40
C PRO A 216 44.77 -19.05 7.60
N SER A 217 45.84 -19.54 8.22
CA SER A 217 47.14 -19.80 7.62
C SER A 217 47.10 -21.04 6.71
N GLN A 218 47.88 -20.99 5.63
CA GLN A 218 48.03 -22.03 4.62
C GLN A 218 48.62 -23.34 5.22
N HIS A 219 48.05 -24.49 4.86
CA HIS A 219 48.63 -25.81 5.12
C HIS A 219 49.36 -26.32 3.87
N GLN A 220 50.64 -26.69 4.03
CA GLN A 220 51.41 -27.50 3.08
C GLN A 220 51.18 -29.00 3.36
N PRO A 221 51.29 -29.88 2.34
CA PRO A 221 50.98 -31.29 2.46
C PRO A 221 52.15 -32.11 3.06
N PRO A 222 51.89 -33.33 3.58
CA PRO A 222 52.87 -34.12 4.31
C PRO A 222 53.81 -34.89 3.37
N GLY A 223 55.08 -34.95 3.75
CA GLY A 223 56.07 -35.88 3.18
C GLY A 223 56.05 -37.22 3.91
N HIS A 224 56.29 -38.29 3.15
CA HIS A 224 56.69 -39.62 3.63
C HIS A 224 58.04 -39.98 2.99
N PRO A 225 58.80 -40.96 3.52
CA PRO A 225 58.85 -41.53 4.87
C PRO A 225 60.10 -41.07 5.65
#